data_AF-A0AA40BJR4-F1
#
_entry.id   AF-A0AA40BJR4-F1
#
_cell.length_a   1.000
_cell.length_b   1.000
_cell.length_c   1.000
_cell.angle_alpha   90.00
_cell.angle_beta   90.00
_cell.angle_gamma   90.00
#
_symmetry.space_group_name_H-M   'P 1'
#
loop_
_entity.id
_entity.type
_entity.pdbx_description
1 polymer ?
#
loop_
_entity_poly.entity_id
_entity_poly.type
_entity_poly.pdbx_seq_one_letter_code
_entity_poly.pdbx_strand_id
1 'polypeptide(L)'
;MADERLLDKIQSLSDLELATLLCLVAREHCLIGTLPDYVDELAEELRLVASKTFNLSSAIISCHSHTTLDEFATGLLVPSSSRGPPSPANTRSVSPYRPRHEPSSSTGGPSSSASYFPSPPPRPAPGAFSPRIGPAAIIPSSPSTNTGSHHHQPQIANFILAKDLNRAPRAVQIQALELLRTRRIFTRTSVQTAPKQFLFIALVGAPSATQARVTPHLNDFFYLSHWHDPEKDGFDYLDVELPPNRGPTDNDAASVASSTASSRSIIKRSSSVHGLSPLPPDPSSSHQSPSAQQQQNQAAVLLTEDDISLLSQLTTSAYVDVDVLRYQMNVVSFLRIHRAVSGGVTPQATKHFQYLCKSLAPLHGLGYVTPSLVGLAARKVYGHRLVLVTTEEGGEGEGREMERRERSMQWGSEKEAVGVVMEGWGAEEVVEDVLGCVGVPA
;
A
#
# COMPACT_ATOMS: atom_id res chain seq x y z
N MET A 1 1.01 22.81 -8.71
CA MET A 1 0.79 21.77 -9.75
C MET A 1 2.09 21.02 -9.94
N ALA A 2 2.07 19.79 -10.44
CA ALA A 2 3.31 19.07 -10.75
C ALA A 2 4.03 19.74 -11.92
N ASP A 3 5.36 19.70 -11.90
CA ASP A 3 6.17 20.22 -13.01
C ASP A 3 5.95 19.38 -14.28
N GLU A 4 6.01 20.01 -15.45
CA GLU A 4 5.76 19.37 -16.76
C GLU A 4 6.65 18.14 -16.98
N ARG A 5 7.93 18.23 -16.59
CA ARG A 5 8.88 17.10 -16.64
C ARG A 5 8.48 15.93 -15.75
N LEU A 6 7.86 16.19 -14.60
CA LEU A 6 7.39 15.14 -13.71
C LEU A 6 6.15 14.46 -14.29
N LEU A 7 5.26 15.22 -14.93
CA LEU A 7 4.11 14.67 -15.64
C LEU A 7 4.52 13.81 -16.83
N ASP A 8 5.52 14.22 -17.60
CA ASP A 8 6.06 13.42 -18.72
C ASP A 8 6.60 12.08 -18.23
N LYS A 9 7.36 12.10 -17.12
CA LYS A 9 7.83 10.86 -16.46
C LYS A 9 6.65 9.98 -16.06
N ILE A 10 5.64 10.53 -15.40
CA ILE A 10 4.46 9.79 -14.92
C ILE A 10 3.67 9.17 -16.09
N GLN A 11 3.51 9.90 -17.20
CA GLN A 11 2.81 9.40 -18.38
C GLN A 11 3.56 8.27 -19.09
N SER A 12 4.90 8.23 -18.96
CA SER A 12 5.73 7.15 -19.48
C SER A 12 5.70 5.87 -18.65
N LEU A 13 5.14 5.90 -17.44
CA LEU A 13 5.13 4.74 -16.55
C LEU A 13 4.20 3.62 -17.04
N SER A 14 4.57 2.40 -16.67
CA SER A 14 3.71 1.23 -16.79
C SER A 14 2.59 1.25 -15.74
N ASP A 15 1.55 0.43 -15.93
CA ASP A 15 0.46 0.30 -14.95
C ASP A 15 0.97 -0.27 -13.60
N LEU A 16 1.99 -1.13 -13.61
CA LEU A 16 2.65 -1.67 -12.41
C LEU A 16 3.46 -0.60 -11.67
N GLU A 17 4.24 0.20 -12.41
CA GLU A 17 5.00 1.31 -11.87
C GLU A 17 4.10 2.38 -11.26
N LEU A 18 2.98 2.64 -11.93
CA LEU A 18 1.99 3.62 -11.49
C LEU A 18 1.22 3.15 -10.25
N ALA A 19 0.84 1.87 -10.17
CA ALA A 19 0.28 1.28 -8.95
C ALA A 19 1.27 1.38 -7.78
N THR A 20 2.55 1.12 -8.06
CA THR A 20 3.64 1.25 -7.08
C THR A 20 3.82 2.69 -6.62
N LEU A 21 3.84 3.65 -7.55
CA LEU A 21 3.95 5.07 -7.25
C LEU A 21 2.80 5.55 -6.36
N LEU A 22 1.56 5.16 -6.68
CA LEU A 22 0.39 5.51 -5.89
C LEU A 22 0.52 5.04 -4.43
N CYS A 23 1.02 3.82 -4.22
CA CYS A 23 1.26 3.28 -2.90
C CYS A 23 2.39 4.01 -2.15
N LEU A 24 3.47 4.37 -2.83
CA LEU A 24 4.56 5.15 -2.24
C LEU A 24 4.11 6.56 -1.82
N VAL A 25 3.33 7.23 -2.66
CA VAL A 25 2.75 8.56 -2.40
C VAL A 25 1.80 8.52 -1.21
N ALA A 26 0.95 7.49 -1.13
CA ALA A 26 0.01 7.29 -0.03
C ALA A 26 0.65 6.75 1.25
N ARG A 27 1.84 6.14 1.15
CA ARG A 27 2.48 5.35 2.21
C ARG A 27 1.59 4.21 2.70
N GLU A 28 0.91 3.58 1.76
CA GLU A 28 0.03 2.44 2.00
C GLU A 28 0.47 1.26 1.10
N HIS A 29 -0.15 0.09 1.28
CA HIS A 29 0.28 -1.18 0.67
C HIS A 29 -0.68 -1.66 -0.41
N CYS A 30 -0.26 -2.48 -1.38
CA CYS A 30 -1.15 -3.00 -2.41
C CYS A 30 -1.16 -4.53 -2.51
N LEU A 31 -2.19 -5.02 -3.18
CA LEU A 31 -2.31 -6.40 -3.63
C LEU A 31 -2.26 -6.39 -5.16
N ILE A 32 -1.39 -7.21 -5.74
CA ILE A 32 -1.32 -7.39 -7.19
C ILE A 32 -1.60 -8.87 -7.49
N GLY A 33 -2.66 -9.10 -8.27
CA GLY A 33 -3.04 -10.41 -8.75
C GLY A 33 -2.52 -10.64 -10.17
N THR A 34 -2.19 -11.89 -10.47
CA THR A 34 -1.87 -12.36 -11.84
C THR A 34 -2.24 -13.84 -11.95
N LEU A 35 -2.12 -14.40 -13.15
CA LEU A 35 -2.23 -15.83 -13.38
C LEU A 35 -1.14 -16.59 -12.59
N PRO A 36 -1.42 -17.80 -12.06
CA PRO A 36 -0.51 -18.49 -11.15
C PRO A 36 0.88 -18.77 -11.73
N ASP A 37 0.95 -18.99 -13.05
CA ASP A 37 2.19 -19.33 -13.75
C ASP A 37 3.15 -18.14 -13.87
N TYR A 38 2.63 -16.91 -13.73
CA TYR A 38 3.38 -15.66 -13.95
C TYR A 38 3.73 -14.93 -12.65
N VAL A 39 3.44 -15.50 -11.48
CA VAL A 39 3.73 -14.86 -10.18
C VAL A 39 5.23 -14.61 -9.99
N ASP A 40 6.07 -15.52 -10.48
CA ASP A 40 7.53 -15.41 -10.39
C ASP A 40 8.07 -14.30 -11.29
N GLU A 41 7.59 -14.23 -12.53
CA GLU A 41 7.94 -13.18 -13.49
C GLU A 41 7.48 -11.82 -12.99
N LEU A 42 6.25 -11.71 -12.50
CA LEU A 42 5.74 -10.47 -11.88
C LEU A 42 6.59 -10.03 -10.67
N ALA A 43 7.08 -10.98 -9.86
CA ALA A 43 7.91 -10.65 -8.72
C ALA A 43 9.28 -10.08 -9.16
N GLU A 44 9.91 -10.66 -10.18
CA GLU A 44 11.17 -10.13 -10.71
C GLU A 44 10.95 -8.80 -11.46
N GLU A 45 9.84 -8.63 -12.20
CA GLU A 45 9.49 -7.36 -12.82
C GLU A 45 9.35 -6.25 -11.77
N LEU A 46 8.59 -6.48 -10.69
CA LEU A 46 8.43 -5.49 -9.62
C LEU A 46 9.72 -5.22 -8.85
N ARG A 47 10.63 -6.20 -8.79
CA ARG A 47 11.99 -6.02 -8.25
C ARG A 47 12.82 -5.08 -9.14
N LEU A 48 12.70 -5.22 -10.46
CA LEU A 48 13.33 -4.33 -11.42
C LEU A 48 12.72 -2.92 -11.33
N VAL A 49 11.39 -2.80 -11.23
CA VAL A 49 10.69 -1.52 -10.96
C VAL A 49 11.22 -0.86 -9.69
N ALA A 50 11.34 -1.60 -8.59
CA ALA A 50 11.84 -1.05 -7.33
C ALA A 50 13.25 -0.48 -7.47
N SER A 51 14.15 -1.17 -8.18
CA SER A 51 15.55 -0.76 -8.33
C SER A 51 15.78 0.29 -9.42
N LYS A 52 15.17 0.14 -10.60
CA LYS A 52 15.36 1.01 -11.76
C LYS A 52 14.53 2.30 -11.67
N THR A 53 13.27 2.20 -11.26
CA THR A 53 12.34 3.34 -11.25
C THR A 53 12.44 4.15 -9.97
N PHE A 54 12.53 3.48 -8.81
CA PHE A 54 12.44 4.11 -7.49
C PHE A 54 13.74 4.04 -6.65
N ASN A 55 14.76 3.31 -7.10
CA ASN A 55 16.02 3.11 -6.37
C ASN A 55 15.83 2.58 -4.93
N LEU A 56 14.92 1.62 -4.75
CA LEU A 56 14.59 0.99 -3.48
C LEU A 56 15.18 -0.42 -3.36
N SER A 57 15.56 -0.79 -2.13
CA SER A 57 15.97 -2.15 -1.80
C SER A 57 14.75 -3.06 -1.67
N SER A 58 14.76 -4.18 -2.39
CA SER A 58 13.66 -5.14 -2.43
C SER A 58 14.01 -6.48 -1.78
N ALA A 59 13.07 -7.08 -1.07
CA ALA A 59 13.13 -8.47 -0.63
C ALA A 59 11.91 -9.25 -1.15
N ILE A 60 12.16 -10.45 -1.66
CA ILE A 60 11.12 -11.35 -2.18
C ILE A 60 10.96 -12.51 -1.19
N ILE A 61 9.72 -12.78 -0.79
CA ILE A 61 9.36 -13.86 0.13
C ILE A 61 8.34 -14.74 -0.58
N SER A 62 8.61 -16.05 -0.63
CA SER A 62 7.67 -17.03 -1.17
C SER A 62 6.90 -17.68 -0.04
N CYS A 63 5.58 -17.52 -0.04
CA CYS A 63 4.70 -18.12 0.97
C CYS A 63 4.05 -19.41 0.47
N HIS A 64 3.89 -20.36 1.38
CA HIS A 64 3.29 -21.67 1.16
C HIS A 64 2.58 -22.13 2.44
N SER A 65 1.85 -23.25 2.36
CA SER A 65 1.01 -23.78 3.45
C SER A 65 1.75 -24.12 4.76
N HIS A 66 3.08 -24.19 4.71
CA HIS A 66 3.95 -24.55 5.84
C HIS A 66 4.97 -23.45 6.20
N THR A 67 4.83 -22.24 5.62
CA THR A 67 5.72 -21.12 5.94
C THR A 67 5.64 -20.79 7.43
N THR A 68 6.80 -20.71 8.07
CA THR A 68 6.89 -20.41 9.50
C THR A 68 6.98 -18.91 9.77
N LEU A 69 6.65 -18.48 10.99
CA LEU A 69 6.79 -17.07 11.39
C LEU A 69 8.26 -16.59 11.33
N ASP A 70 9.20 -17.47 11.63
CA ASP A 70 10.63 -17.16 11.64
C ASP A 70 11.17 -17.04 10.21
N GLU A 71 10.74 -17.92 9.32
CA GLU A 71 11.04 -17.85 7.88
C GLU A 71 10.48 -16.57 7.26
N PHE A 72 9.22 -16.23 7.56
CA PHE A 72 8.62 -14.98 7.13
C PHE A 72 9.40 -13.77 7.66
N ALA A 73 9.75 -13.77 8.95
CA ALA A 73 10.47 -12.65 9.56
C ALA A 73 11.89 -12.49 9.01
N THR A 74 12.59 -13.59 8.74
CA THR A 74 13.94 -13.59 8.18
C THR A 74 13.93 -13.18 6.72
N GLY A 75 12.92 -13.60 5.95
CA GLY A 75 12.76 -13.22 4.53
C GLY A 75 12.53 -11.73 4.30
N LEU A 76 12.10 -10.98 5.31
CA LEU A 76 11.93 -9.52 5.21
C LEU A 76 13.26 -8.75 5.24
N LEU A 77 14.35 -9.41 5.61
CA LEU A 77 15.59 -8.77 6.00
C LEU A 77 16.61 -8.76 4.86
N VAL A 78 17.24 -7.61 4.65
CA VAL A 78 18.32 -7.42 3.70
C VAL A 78 19.59 -6.98 4.45
N PRO A 79 20.79 -7.40 4.02
CA PRO A 79 22.03 -6.87 4.55
C PRO A 79 22.07 -5.35 4.37
N SER A 80 22.33 -4.59 5.44
CA SER A 80 22.41 -3.13 5.36
C SER A 80 23.63 -2.72 4.52
N SER A 81 23.39 -2.21 3.31
CA SER A 81 24.42 -1.61 2.48
C SER A 81 24.64 -0.16 2.92
N SER A 82 25.83 0.13 3.44
CA SER A 82 26.25 1.47 3.85
C SER A 82 26.25 2.44 2.66
N ARG A 83 25.26 3.34 2.58
CA ARG A 83 25.39 4.56 1.75
C ARG A 83 24.84 5.83 2.41
N GLY A 84 25.00 5.94 3.74
CA GLY A 84 24.71 7.18 4.47
C GLY A 84 25.84 7.49 5.47
N PRO A 85 26.25 8.76 5.64
CA PRO A 85 27.20 9.12 6.68
C PRO A 85 26.62 8.78 8.05
N PRO A 86 27.46 8.39 9.02
CA PRO A 86 27.01 8.01 10.35
C PRO A 86 26.24 9.17 10.97
N SER A 87 24.97 8.93 11.30
CA SER A 87 24.20 9.87 12.12
C SER A 87 24.94 10.08 13.44
N PRO A 88 25.15 11.33 13.89
CA PRO A 88 25.89 11.59 15.12
C PRO A 88 25.18 10.92 16.28
N ALA A 89 25.96 10.20 17.08
CA ALA A 89 25.51 9.52 18.28
C ALA A 89 24.70 10.48 19.15
N ASN A 90 23.54 10.01 19.57
CA ASN A 90 22.60 10.71 20.42
C ASN A 90 23.25 10.96 21.80
N THR A 91 23.97 12.08 21.95
CA THR A 91 24.45 12.55 23.25
C THR A 91 23.25 12.92 24.09
N ARG A 92 22.82 11.99 24.95
CA ARG A 92 21.87 12.25 26.03
C ARG A 92 22.38 13.44 26.84
N SER A 93 21.75 14.60 26.68
CA SER A 93 21.91 15.73 27.59
C SER A 93 21.26 15.37 28.92
N VAL A 94 22.07 14.92 29.87
CA VAL A 94 21.69 14.78 31.27
C VAL A 94 21.57 16.19 31.83
N SER A 95 20.34 16.63 32.11
CA SER A 95 20.06 17.87 32.85
C SER A 95 20.52 17.70 34.30
N PRO A 96 21.42 18.55 34.83
CA PRO A 96 21.88 18.43 36.21
C PRO A 96 20.94 19.17 37.17
N TYR A 97 20.47 18.44 38.18
CA TYR A 97 19.74 18.91 39.35
C TYR A 97 20.37 20.16 40.01
N ARG A 98 19.52 21.04 40.55
CA ARG A 98 19.88 21.90 41.69
C ARG A 98 18.69 22.11 42.63
N PRO A 99 18.68 21.55 43.85
CA PRO A 99 17.77 21.96 44.91
C PRO A 99 18.42 23.08 45.73
N ARG A 100 17.70 24.14 46.09
CA ARG A 100 18.17 25.07 47.12
C ARG A 100 17.03 25.78 47.86
N HIS A 101 16.87 25.34 49.11
CA HIS A 101 16.67 26.10 50.35
C HIS A 101 16.01 27.49 50.30
N GLU A 102 14.94 27.59 51.09
CA GLU A 102 14.47 28.71 51.92
C GLU A 102 15.58 29.68 52.38
N PRO A 103 15.23 30.97 52.47
CA PRO A 103 15.50 31.69 53.72
C PRO A 103 14.31 32.53 54.21
N SER A 104 14.29 32.65 55.53
CA SER A 104 13.39 33.45 56.36
C SER A 104 13.74 34.94 56.40
N SER A 105 12.78 35.71 56.93
CA SER A 105 12.86 37.00 57.67
C SER A 105 12.32 38.28 57.00
N SER A 106 11.33 38.87 57.71
CA SER A 106 11.01 40.30 57.97
C SER A 106 10.99 41.30 56.79
N THR A 107 10.00 42.20 56.61
CA THR A 107 9.48 43.22 57.55
C THR A 107 8.36 44.04 56.85
N GLY A 108 7.37 44.56 57.60
CA GLY A 108 6.68 45.84 57.29
C GLY A 108 5.29 45.80 56.59
N GLY A 109 4.22 46.20 57.30
CA GLY A 109 2.86 46.48 56.76
C GLY A 109 2.71 47.91 56.22
N PRO A 110 1.54 48.58 56.31
CA PRO A 110 0.14 48.13 56.30
C PRO A 110 -0.71 48.83 55.20
N SER A 111 -1.93 48.36 54.93
CA SER A 111 -3.16 49.20 54.77
C SER A 111 -4.35 48.42 54.18
N SER A 112 -5.52 48.94 54.52
CA SER A 112 -6.90 48.44 54.46
C SER A 112 -7.52 48.20 53.09
N SER A 113 -8.40 47.21 52.98
CA SER A 113 -9.83 47.42 52.66
C SER A 113 -10.60 46.11 52.72
N ALA A 114 -11.80 46.18 53.30
CA ALA A 114 -12.71 45.08 53.55
C ALA A 114 -13.40 44.55 52.29
N SER A 115 -13.71 43.25 52.26
CA SER A 115 -14.93 42.76 51.62
C SER A 115 -15.49 41.55 52.36
N TYR A 116 -16.79 41.66 52.64
CA TYR A 116 -17.70 40.75 53.33
C TYR A 116 -17.95 39.49 52.52
N PHE A 117 -17.77 38.28 53.07
CA PHE A 117 -18.69 37.13 52.96
C PHE A 117 -18.20 35.98 53.89
N PRO A 118 -19.08 35.32 54.67
CA PRO A 118 -18.66 34.36 55.69
C PRO A 118 -18.51 32.94 55.13
N SER A 119 -17.40 32.27 55.45
CA SER A 119 -17.15 30.86 55.15
C SER A 119 -17.60 29.93 56.30
N PRO A 120 -18.22 28.76 56.03
CA PRO A 120 -18.59 27.80 57.06
C PRO A 120 -17.42 26.87 57.48
N PRO A 121 -17.50 26.21 58.66
CA PRO A 121 -16.35 25.60 59.34
C PRO A 121 -15.95 24.20 58.82
N PRO A 122 -14.70 23.76 59.06
CA PRO A 122 -14.23 22.45 58.62
C PRO A 122 -14.69 21.32 59.57
N ARG A 123 -15.02 20.16 59.00
CA ARG A 123 -15.26 18.90 59.72
C ARG A 123 -14.09 17.91 59.49
N PRO A 124 -13.90 16.93 60.41
CA PRO A 124 -12.61 16.32 60.71
C PRO A 124 -12.28 15.07 59.89
N ALA A 125 -10.97 14.76 59.80
CA ALA A 125 -10.42 13.48 59.35
C ALA A 125 -10.90 12.31 60.24
N PRO A 126 -10.94 11.05 59.75
CA PRO A 126 -9.77 10.18 59.96
C PRO A 126 -9.58 9.05 58.90
N GLY A 127 -8.42 8.38 58.98
CA GLY A 127 -8.34 6.94 58.68
C GLY A 127 -7.48 6.54 57.48
N ALA A 128 -6.25 6.10 57.78
CA ALA A 128 -5.31 5.48 56.87
C ALA A 128 -5.77 4.09 56.41
N PHE A 129 -5.71 3.82 55.10
CA PHE A 129 -5.49 2.48 54.54
C PHE A 129 -4.81 2.60 53.17
N SER A 130 -3.59 2.07 53.06
CA SER A 130 -2.89 1.86 51.79
C SER A 130 -2.82 0.35 51.51
N PRO A 131 -3.11 -0.13 50.30
CA PRO A 131 -2.61 -1.41 49.84
C PRO A 131 -1.35 -1.22 48.99
N ARG A 132 -0.41 -2.11 49.27
CA ARG A 132 0.95 -2.24 48.78
C ARG A 132 0.92 -2.88 47.38
N ILE A 133 1.52 -2.26 46.36
CA ILE A 133 1.87 -2.91 45.09
C ILE A 133 3.38 -2.82 44.91
N GLY A 134 3.99 -3.97 44.63
CA GLY A 134 5.43 -4.22 44.59
C GLY A 134 6.16 -3.63 43.36
N PRO A 135 7.48 -3.81 43.29
CA PRO A 135 8.36 -2.98 42.49
C PRO A 135 8.44 -3.39 41.01
N ALA A 136 8.76 -2.37 40.21
CA ALA A 136 9.07 -2.33 38.79
C ALA A 136 9.65 -3.61 38.18
N ALA A 137 9.03 -4.04 37.07
CA ALA A 137 9.63 -4.97 36.13
C ALA A 137 10.85 -4.31 35.45
N ILE A 138 11.99 -4.98 35.57
CA ILE A 138 13.28 -4.62 34.99
C ILE A 138 13.22 -4.87 33.48
N ILE A 139 13.46 -3.84 32.67
CA ILE A 139 13.73 -3.96 31.24
C ILE A 139 15.19 -4.43 31.08
N PRO A 140 15.50 -5.57 30.45
CA PRO A 140 16.88 -5.99 30.27
C PRO A 140 17.57 -5.12 29.20
N SER A 141 18.50 -4.28 29.64
CA SER A 141 19.48 -3.62 28.78
C SER A 141 20.55 -4.63 28.34
N SER A 142 20.77 -4.75 27.04
CA SER A 142 21.78 -5.61 26.42
C SER A 142 23.21 -5.26 26.90
N PRO A 143 24.09 -6.25 27.18
CA PRO A 143 25.47 -5.98 27.53
C PRO A 143 26.30 -5.63 26.29
N SER A 144 26.90 -4.44 26.29
CA SER A 144 27.88 -4.03 25.27
C SER A 144 29.27 -4.54 25.67
N THR A 145 29.65 -5.72 25.20
CA THR A 145 31.07 -6.12 25.10
C THR A 145 31.63 -5.62 23.79
N ASN A 146 32.60 -4.71 23.93
CA ASN A 146 33.32 -4.05 22.86
C ASN A 146 34.40 -5.02 22.33
N THR A 147 34.09 -5.77 21.26
CA THR A 147 35.08 -6.45 20.43
C THR A 147 34.78 -6.16 18.97
N GLY A 148 35.79 -5.63 18.27
CA GLY A 148 35.67 -5.12 16.90
C GLY A 148 35.28 -6.20 15.90
N SER A 149 34.00 -6.22 15.56
CA SER A 149 33.47 -6.59 14.25
C SER A 149 32.18 -5.80 14.08
N HIS A 150 32.11 -4.88 13.11
CA HIS A 150 30.87 -4.22 12.77
C HIS A 150 29.94 -5.25 12.13
N HIS A 151 29.27 -6.07 12.95
CA HIS A 151 28.18 -6.91 12.49
C HIS A 151 27.02 -5.98 12.11
N HIS A 152 26.90 -5.70 10.83
CA HIS A 152 25.75 -5.03 10.23
C HIS A 152 24.49 -5.76 10.65
N GLN A 153 23.62 -5.08 11.41
CA GLN A 153 22.33 -5.67 11.74
C GLN A 153 21.50 -5.72 10.46
N PRO A 154 20.91 -6.88 10.15
CA PRO A 154 19.97 -6.99 9.04
C PRO A 154 18.80 -6.03 9.29
N GLN A 155 18.35 -5.35 8.23
CA GLN A 155 17.24 -4.39 8.30
C GLN A 155 16.13 -4.84 7.34
N ILE A 156 14.89 -4.54 7.71
CA ILE A 156 13.74 -4.75 6.81
C ILE A 156 13.93 -3.94 5.52
N ALA A 157 13.72 -4.58 4.37
CA ALA A 157 13.82 -3.91 3.07
C ALA A 157 12.78 -2.79 2.91
N ASN A 158 13.05 -1.84 2.03
CA ASN A 158 12.09 -0.77 1.72
C ASN A 158 10.89 -1.31 0.93
N PHE A 159 11.12 -2.34 0.12
CA PHE A 159 10.17 -2.88 -0.83
C PHE A 159 10.01 -4.38 -0.63
N ILE A 160 8.89 -4.82 -0.07
CA ILE A 160 8.65 -6.24 0.21
C ILE A 160 7.68 -6.80 -0.81
N LEU A 161 8.07 -7.90 -1.46
CA LEU A 161 7.25 -8.68 -2.37
C LEU A 161 6.91 -10.02 -1.72
N ALA A 162 5.66 -10.20 -1.29
CA ALA A 162 5.20 -11.43 -0.66
C ALA A 162 4.37 -12.25 -1.65
N LYS A 163 5.00 -13.28 -2.25
CA LYS A 163 4.38 -14.19 -3.22
C LYS A 163 3.48 -15.20 -2.53
N ASP A 164 2.33 -15.47 -3.14
CA ASP A 164 1.35 -16.46 -2.69
C ASP A 164 0.97 -16.30 -1.21
N LEU A 165 0.83 -15.05 -0.74
CA LEU A 165 0.46 -14.77 0.65
C LEU A 165 -0.89 -15.38 1.05
N ASN A 166 -1.77 -15.63 0.06
CA ASN A 166 -3.03 -16.35 0.23
C ASN A 166 -2.84 -17.82 0.64
N ARG A 167 -1.72 -18.46 0.27
CA ARG A 167 -1.39 -19.84 0.66
C ARG A 167 -0.74 -19.95 2.04
N ALA A 168 -0.28 -18.84 2.61
CA ALA A 168 0.37 -18.79 3.91
C ALA A 168 -0.60 -19.17 5.05
N PRO A 169 -0.13 -19.82 6.13
CA PRO A 169 -0.92 -20.03 7.33
C PRO A 169 -1.52 -18.73 7.89
N ARG A 170 -2.69 -18.82 8.55
CA ARG A 170 -3.35 -17.66 9.16
C ARG A 170 -2.43 -16.88 10.10
N ALA A 171 -1.55 -17.56 10.85
CA ALA A 171 -0.59 -16.91 11.73
C ALA A 171 0.39 -15.99 10.97
N VAL A 172 0.87 -16.41 9.80
CA VAL A 172 1.76 -15.60 8.94
C VAL A 172 1.02 -14.39 8.38
N GLN A 173 -0.23 -14.57 7.92
CA GLN A 173 -1.04 -13.45 7.44
C GLN A 173 -1.37 -12.44 8.55
N ILE A 174 -1.61 -12.90 9.78
CA ILE A 174 -1.77 -12.04 10.96
C ILE A 174 -0.47 -11.28 11.26
N GLN A 175 0.68 -11.95 11.16
CA GLN A 175 1.98 -11.31 11.35
C GLN A 175 2.26 -10.25 10.29
N ALA A 176 1.90 -10.52 9.03
CA ALA A 176 1.96 -9.54 7.96
C ALA A 176 1.06 -8.35 8.29
N LEU A 177 -0.20 -8.57 8.69
CA LEU A 177 -1.11 -7.50 9.10
C LEU A 177 -0.53 -6.64 10.23
N GLU A 178 0.06 -7.26 11.25
CA GLU A 178 0.66 -6.51 12.37
C GLU A 178 1.87 -5.69 11.93
N LEU A 179 2.67 -6.22 10.99
CA LEU A 179 3.75 -5.46 10.36
C LEU A 179 3.20 -4.24 9.60
N LEU A 180 2.13 -4.40 8.82
CA LEU A 180 1.53 -3.27 8.09
C LEU A 180 0.95 -2.21 9.06
N ARG A 181 0.33 -2.66 10.16
CA ARG A 181 -0.28 -1.78 11.18
C ARG A 181 0.74 -1.02 12.02
N THR A 182 1.75 -1.73 12.53
CA THR A 182 2.68 -1.19 13.54
C THR A 182 4.02 -0.78 12.97
N ARG A 183 4.30 -1.16 11.70
CA ARG A 183 5.62 -1.05 11.06
C ARG A 183 6.71 -1.72 11.88
N ARG A 184 6.37 -2.76 12.64
CA ARG A 184 7.30 -3.51 13.48
C ARG A 184 7.06 -4.99 13.32
N ILE A 185 8.15 -5.75 13.33
CA ILE A 185 8.10 -7.19 13.43
C ILE A 185 8.92 -7.66 14.62
N PHE A 186 8.35 -8.60 15.36
CA PHE A 186 8.97 -9.22 16.51
C PHE A 186 9.60 -10.54 16.06
N THR A 187 10.91 -10.65 16.21
CA THR A 187 11.64 -11.91 16.06
C THR A 187 11.98 -12.47 17.44
N ARG A 188 12.46 -13.71 17.52
CA ARG A 188 12.87 -14.32 18.80
C ARG A 188 13.97 -13.51 19.51
N THR A 189 14.81 -12.80 18.75
CA THR A 189 16.03 -12.17 19.26
C THR A 189 15.97 -10.65 19.29
N SER A 190 15.06 -10.03 18.53
CA SER A 190 15.00 -8.58 18.38
C SER A 190 13.67 -8.09 17.80
N VAL A 191 13.37 -6.82 18.03
CA VAL A 191 12.28 -6.12 17.36
C VAL A 191 12.87 -5.29 16.24
N GLN A 192 12.39 -5.49 15.01
CA GLN A 192 12.82 -4.72 13.87
C GLN A 192 11.71 -3.76 13.44
N THR A 193 12.09 -2.52 13.16
CA THR A 193 11.15 -1.48 12.69
C THR A 193 11.34 -1.29 11.20
N ALA A 194 10.25 -1.27 10.46
CA ALA A 194 10.27 -1.03 9.02
C ALA A 194 10.77 0.40 8.74
N PRO A 195 11.48 0.60 7.61
CA PRO A 195 11.98 1.91 7.23
C PRO A 195 10.86 2.95 7.05
N LYS A 196 11.23 4.24 7.02
CA LYS A 196 10.26 5.34 6.81
C LYS A 196 9.50 5.17 5.48
N GLN A 197 10.25 4.84 4.44
CA GLN A 197 9.73 4.40 3.15
C GLN A 197 9.65 2.88 3.17
N PHE A 198 8.43 2.39 3.34
CA PHE A 198 8.14 0.97 3.44
C PHE A 198 6.91 0.67 2.60
N LEU A 199 7.09 -0.16 1.60
CA LEU A 199 6.04 -0.68 0.74
C LEU A 199 6.04 -2.21 0.84
N PHE A 200 4.85 -2.76 1.00
CA PHE A 200 4.59 -4.18 1.02
C PHE A 200 3.58 -4.45 -0.09
N ILE A 201 3.91 -5.38 -0.97
CA ILE A 201 3.05 -5.80 -2.07
C ILE A 201 2.78 -7.29 -1.89
N ALA A 202 1.51 -7.65 -1.74
CA ALA A 202 1.10 -9.05 -1.79
C ALA A 202 0.89 -9.45 -3.25
N LEU A 203 1.64 -10.45 -3.72
CA LEU A 203 1.47 -11.04 -5.03
C LEU A 203 0.64 -12.31 -4.89
N VAL A 204 -0.46 -12.40 -5.63
CA VAL A 204 -1.41 -13.51 -5.51
C VAL A 204 -1.64 -14.14 -6.88
N GLY A 205 -1.23 -15.39 -7.04
CA GLY A 205 -1.62 -16.22 -8.18
C GLY A 205 -3.06 -16.68 -8.06
N ALA A 206 -3.91 -16.29 -9.00
CA ALA A 206 -5.31 -16.70 -9.07
C ALA A 206 -5.74 -16.87 -10.54
N PRO A 207 -6.84 -17.57 -10.85
CA PRO A 207 -7.34 -17.65 -12.23
C PRO A 207 -8.06 -16.36 -12.67
N SER A 208 -8.47 -15.51 -11.72
CA SER A 208 -9.15 -14.24 -12.01
C SER A 208 -8.91 -13.19 -10.92
N ALA A 209 -9.12 -11.92 -11.27
CA ALA A 209 -9.01 -10.78 -10.36
C ALA A 209 -9.91 -10.89 -9.13
N THR A 210 -11.11 -11.47 -9.29
CA THR A 210 -12.07 -11.63 -8.19
C THR A 210 -11.60 -12.66 -7.15
N GLN A 211 -10.77 -13.62 -7.55
CA GLN A 211 -10.26 -14.70 -6.69
C GLN A 211 -8.90 -14.38 -6.06
N ALA A 212 -8.20 -13.34 -6.51
CA ALA A 212 -6.94 -12.89 -5.94
C ALA A 212 -7.15 -12.19 -4.58
N ARG A 213 -7.36 -12.99 -3.52
CA ARG A 213 -7.67 -12.50 -2.17
C ARG A 213 -6.84 -13.19 -1.09
N VAL A 214 -6.65 -12.48 0.02
CA VAL A 214 -6.09 -13.00 1.27
C VAL A 214 -7.16 -12.99 2.36
N THR A 215 -6.79 -13.24 3.62
CA THR A 215 -7.74 -13.15 4.75
C THR A 215 -8.47 -11.79 4.78
N PRO A 216 -9.77 -11.76 5.13
CA PRO A 216 -10.59 -10.54 5.06
C PRO A 216 -9.99 -9.33 5.77
N HIS A 217 -9.40 -9.52 6.95
CA HIS A 217 -8.79 -8.44 7.73
C HIS A 217 -7.52 -7.87 7.09
N LEU A 218 -6.66 -8.74 6.54
CA LEU A 218 -5.45 -8.31 5.85
C LEU A 218 -5.81 -7.62 4.53
N ASN A 219 -6.79 -8.16 3.84
CA ASN A 219 -7.28 -7.64 2.58
C ASN A 219 -7.86 -6.22 2.72
N ASP A 220 -8.59 -5.92 3.79
CA ASP A 220 -9.08 -4.57 4.11
C ASP A 220 -7.94 -3.57 4.41
N PHE A 221 -6.72 -4.06 4.68
CA PHE A 221 -5.57 -3.21 4.94
C PHE A 221 -4.87 -2.75 3.64
N PHE A 222 -5.06 -3.43 2.51
CA PHE A 222 -4.43 -3.04 1.25
C PHE A 222 -5.13 -1.87 0.58
N TYR A 223 -4.40 -0.78 0.35
CA TYR A 223 -4.83 0.46 -0.29
C TYR A 223 -5.64 0.26 -1.56
N LEU A 224 -5.07 -0.47 -2.51
CA LEU A 224 -5.65 -0.77 -3.80
C LEU A 224 -5.30 -2.21 -4.20
N SER A 225 -6.07 -2.74 -5.14
CA SER A 225 -5.73 -3.94 -5.89
C SER A 225 -5.52 -3.62 -7.37
N HIS A 226 -4.60 -4.36 -7.99
CA HIS A 226 -4.35 -4.33 -9.42
C HIS A 226 -4.30 -5.77 -9.94
N TRP A 227 -4.96 -6.01 -11.07
CA TRP A 227 -4.84 -7.28 -11.80
C TRP A 227 -3.95 -7.04 -13.00
N HIS A 228 -2.85 -7.77 -13.06
CA HIS A 228 -1.92 -7.73 -14.18
C HIS A 228 -2.18 -8.94 -15.07
N ASP A 229 -2.35 -8.70 -16.37
CA ASP A 229 -2.55 -9.73 -17.38
C ASP A 229 -1.32 -9.78 -18.29
N PRO A 230 -0.37 -10.70 -18.05
CA PRO A 230 0.92 -10.73 -18.76
C PRO A 230 0.78 -10.84 -20.28
N GLU A 231 -0.26 -11.51 -20.77
CA GLU A 231 -0.50 -11.66 -22.21
C GLU A 231 -0.91 -10.34 -22.88
N LYS A 232 -1.57 -9.45 -22.13
CA LYS A 232 -2.05 -8.15 -22.64
C LYS A 232 -1.11 -7.01 -22.31
N ASP A 233 -0.53 -7.04 -21.12
CA ASP A 233 0.23 -5.93 -20.55
C ASP A 233 1.74 -6.07 -20.77
N GLY A 234 2.26 -7.31 -20.89
CA GLY A 234 3.70 -7.60 -21.02
C GLY A 234 4.53 -7.30 -19.76
N PHE A 235 5.84 -7.52 -19.84
CA PHE A 235 6.78 -7.19 -18.77
C PHE A 235 7.87 -6.24 -19.29
N ASP A 236 7.69 -4.95 -19.05
CA ASP A 236 8.54 -3.89 -19.63
C ASP A 236 10.04 -4.07 -19.36
N TYR A 237 10.44 -4.52 -18.17
CA TYR A 237 11.85 -4.73 -17.85
C TYR A 237 12.38 -6.13 -18.18
N LEU A 238 11.59 -7.19 -17.94
CA LEU A 238 12.00 -8.56 -18.26
C LEU A 238 12.11 -8.81 -19.76
N ASP A 239 11.20 -8.25 -20.57
CA ASP A 239 11.20 -8.41 -22.02
C ASP A 239 12.45 -7.78 -22.67
N VAL A 240 13.02 -6.75 -22.04
CA VAL A 240 14.25 -6.08 -22.49
C VAL A 240 15.52 -6.85 -22.08
N GLU A 241 15.47 -7.64 -21.01
CA GLU A 241 16.62 -8.41 -20.50
C GLU A 241 16.77 -9.80 -21.14
N LEU A 242 15.75 -10.27 -21.86
CA LEU A 242 15.80 -11.50 -22.65
C LEU A 242 16.67 -11.30 -23.92
N PRO A 243 17.75 -12.07 -24.13
CA PRO A 243 18.53 -11.98 -25.36
C PRO A 243 17.67 -12.34 -26.57
N PRO A 244 17.88 -11.71 -27.76
CA PRO A 244 17.03 -11.85 -28.94
C PRO A 244 17.17 -13.20 -29.67
N ASN A 245 17.41 -14.30 -28.95
CA ASN A 245 17.71 -15.59 -29.55
C ASN A 245 16.82 -16.71 -29.01
N ARG A 246 15.52 -16.56 -29.21
CA ARG A 246 14.67 -17.70 -29.57
C ARG A 246 14.14 -17.43 -30.97
N GLY A 247 14.79 -18.05 -31.96
CA GLY A 247 14.32 -18.04 -33.33
C GLY A 247 12.89 -18.61 -33.42
N PRO A 248 12.13 -18.20 -34.46
CA PRO A 248 10.72 -18.52 -34.59
C PRO A 248 10.58 -20.04 -34.80
N THR A 249 9.88 -20.72 -33.90
CA THR A 249 9.21 -21.96 -34.27
C THR A 249 7.92 -21.55 -34.96
N ASP A 250 7.88 -21.79 -36.27
CA ASP A 250 6.69 -21.66 -37.10
C ASP A 250 5.50 -22.36 -36.44
N ASN A 251 4.57 -21.57 -35.91
CA ASN A 251 3.13 -21.67 -36.14
C ASN A 251 2.38 -20.66 -35.24
N ASP A 252 1.37 -20.06 -35.84
CA ASP A 252 0.29 -19.29 -35.23
C ASP A 252 0.49 -17.77 -35.06
N ALA A 253 0.28 -17.11 -36.21
CA ALA A 253 -0.75 -16.10 -36.41
C ALA A 253 -0.71 -14.84 -35.53
N ALA A 254 -0.15 -13.79 -36.15
CA ALA A 254 -0.64 -12.41 -36.15
C ALA A 254 -1.83 -12.11 -35.20
N SER A 255 -1.54 -11.43 -34.09
CA SER A 255 -2.50 -10.49 -33.52
C SER A 255 -1.87 -9.10 -33.52
N VAL A 256 -2.32 -8.33 -34.50
CA VAL A 256 -2.14 -6.89 -34.59
C VAL A 256 -2.68 -6.30 -33.29
N ALA A 257 -1.83 -5.58 -32.56
CA ALA A 257 -2.18 -4.90 -31.32
C ALA A 257 -3.40 -3.99 -31.54
N SER A 258 -4.57 -4.48 -31.16
CA SER A 258 -5.77 -3.68 -31.04
C SER A 258 -5.68 -2.95 -29.70
N SER A 259 -5.39 -1.66 -29.78
CA SER A 259 -5.44 -0.73 -28.65
C SER A 259 -6.88 -0.53 -28.18
N THR A 260 -7.47 -1.53 -27.54
CA THR A 260 -8.63 -1.30 -26.68
C THR A 260 -8.11 -0.67 -25.40
N ALA A 261 -8.34 0.64 -25.27
CA ALA A 261 -8.13 1.36 -24.02
C ALA A 261 -8.96 0.68 -22.92
N SER A 262 -8.32 -0.20 -22.16
CA SER A 262 -8.91 -0.81 -20.99
C SER A 262 -9.22 0.30 -19.99
N SER A 263 -10.47 0.39 -19.57
CA SER A 263 -10.95 1.22 -18.44
C SER A 263 -10.29 0.89 -17.09
N ARG A 264 -9.31 -0.04 -17.11
CA ARG A 264 -8.46 -0.50 -16.00
C ARG A 264 -7.10 0.22 -15.93
N SER A 265 -6.65 0.90 -16.99
CA SER A 265 -5.40 1.66 -16.95
C SER A 265 -5.57 2.95 -16.17
N ILE A 266 -4.62 3.23 -15.29
CA ILE A 266 -4.73 4.29 -14.28
C ILE A 266 -4.47 5.68 -14.91
N ILE A 267 -3.88 5.75 -16.10
CA ILE A 267 -3.67 6.99 -16.86
C ILE A 267 -4.13 6.81 -18.32
N LYS A 268 -4.83 7.82 -18.85
CA LYS A 268 -5.21 7.87 -20.26
C LYS A 268 -3.98 8.25 -21.08
N ARG A 269 -3.30 7.26 -21.70
CA ARG A 269 -2.19 7.50 -22.62
C ARG A 269 -2.69 8.31 -23.84
N SER A 270 -2.07 9.45 -24.12
CA SER A 270 -2.27 10.17 -25.38
C SER A 270 -1.45 9.49 -26.47
N SER A 271 -2.13 8.83 -27.42
CA SER A 271 -1.48 8.26 -28.59
C SER A 271 -0.97 9.38 -29.49
N SER A 272 0.33 9.67 -29.42
CA SER A 272 1.01 10.44 -30.45
C SER A 272 1.62 9.50 -31.50
N VAL A 273 1.38 9.89 -32.74
CA VAL A 273 1.56 9.15 -33.99
C VAL A 273 3.06 8.90 -34.27
N HIS A 274 3.47 7.63 -34.34
CA HIS A 274 4.75 7.26 -34.97
C HIS A 274 4.57 7.21 -36.49
N GLY A 275 4.94 8.29 -37.17
CA GLY A 275 5.04 8.37 -38.62
C GLY A 275 6.48 8.67 -39.05
N LEU A 276 7.00 7.80 -39.91
CA LEU A 276 8.15 7.95 -40.81
C LEU A 276 9.56 7.64 -40.25
N SER A 277 10.01 6.41 -40.55
CA SER A 277 11.42 6.01 -40.58
C SER A 277 12.15 6.60 -41.80
N PRO A 278 13.45 6.96 -41.68
CA PRO A 278 14.36 7.00 -42.82
C PRO A 278 15.27 5.75 -42.87
N LEU A 279 15.54 5.33 -44.10
CA LEU A 279 16.37 4.20 -44.55
C LEU A 279 17.80 4.15 -43.98
N PRO A 280 18.45 2.96 -43.94
CA PRO A 280 19.84 2.80 -43.52
C PRO A 280 20.83 3.15 -44.65
N PRO A 281 22.01 3.72 -44.36
CA PRO A 281 23.12 3.77 -45.32
C PRO A 281 24.10 2.60 -45.14
N ASP A 282 24.67 2.20 -46.27
CA ASP A 282 25.61 1.08 -46.49
C ASP A 282 26.95 1.16 -45.70
N PRO A 283 27.65 0.01 -45.54
CA PRO A 283 28.87 -0.07 -44.73
C PRO A 283 30.14 0.09 -45.59
N SER A 284 30.91 1.16 -45.38
CA SER A 284 32.35 1.15 -45.67
C SER A 284 33.07 2.38 -45.10
N SER A 285 33.79 2.19 -43.99
CA SER A 285 35.15 2.73 -43.80
C SER A 285 35.64 2.48 -42.37
N SER A 286 36.75 1.76 -42.29
CA SER A 286 37.55 1.46 -41.10
C SER A 286 38.30 2.69 -40.57
N HIS A 287 38.22 2.95 -39.26
CA HIS A 287 39.33 3.55 -38.49
C HIS A 287 39.28 3.11 -37.03
N GLN A 288 40.41 2.60 -36.54
CA GLN A 288 40.66 2.12 -35.18
C GLN A 288 40.81 3.27 -34.17
N SER A 289 40.30 3.09 -32.96
CA SER A 289 40.94 3.52 -31.69
C SER A 289 40.29 2.77 -30.50
N PRO A 290 41.08 2.12 -29.62
CA PRO A 290 40.58 1.41 -28.45
C PRO A 290 40.80 2.26 -27.19
N SER A 291 39.73 2.80 -26.58
CA SER A 291 39.72 3.24 -25.16
C SER A 291 38.43 4.01 -24.82
N ALA A 292 37.36 3.28 -24.50
CA ALA A 292 36.25 3.77 -23.69
C ALA A 292 35.43 2.58 -23.15
N GLN A 293 36.10 1.60 -22.54
CA GLN A 293 35.44 0.72 -21.58
C GLN A 293 35.42 1.49 -20.25
N GLN A 294 34.22 1.65 -19.67
CA GLN A 294 33.90 2.34 -18.40
C GLN A 294 33.34 3.77 -18.50
N GLN A 295 32.26 3.99 -19.25
CA GLN A 295 31.25 4.96 -18.81
C GLN A 295 29.89 4.58 -19.41
N GLN A 296 28.82 4.72 -18.61
CA GLN A 296 27.41 4.54 -18.97
C GLN A 296 26.86 3.10 -18.92
N ASN A 297 26.70 2.59 -17.70
CA ASN A 297 25.53 1.77 -17.36
C ASN A 297 25.01 2.12 -15.95
N GLN A 298 24.95 3.42 -15.63
CA GLN A 298 24.10 3.90 -14.54
C GLN A 298 22.72 4.14 -15.15
N ALA A 299 21.80 3.17 -15.00
CA ALA A 299 20.40 3.38 -15.30
C ALA A 299 19.94 4.64 -14.54
N ALA A 300 19.49 5.65 -15.28
CA ALA A 300 19.02 6.89 -14.68
C ALA A 300 17.76 6.56 -13.88
N VAL A 301 17.81 6.71 -12.55
CA VAL A 301 16.65 6.56 -11.68
C VAL A 301 15.55 7.50 -12.18
N LEU A 302 14.40 6.93 -12.57
CA LEU A 302 13.33 7.70 -13.21
C LEU A 302 12.65 8.65 -12.22
N LEU A 303 12.38 8.19 -11.00
CA LEU A 303 11.68 8.95 -9.95
C LEU A 303 12.48 8.99 -8.64
N THR A 304 12.67 10.18 -8.11
CA THR A 304 13.43 10.42 -6.87
C THR A 304 12.52 10.49 -5.63
N GLU A 305 13.11 10.38 -4.42
CA GLU A 305 12.37 10.56 -3.16
C GLU A 305 11.73 11.96 -3.06
N ASP A 306 12.39 12.98 -3.62
CA ASP A 306 11.87 14.35 -3.66
C ASP A 306 10.63 14.44 -4.56
N ASP A 307 10.64 13.75 -5.72
CA ASP A 307 9.48 13.67 -6.62
C ASP A 307 8.26 13.04 -5.91
N ILE A 308 8.47 11.92 -5.20
CA ILE A 308 7.42 11.24 -4.43
C ILE A 308 6.89 12.14 -3.31
N SER A 309 7.79 12.84 -2.62
CA SER A 309 7.44 13.77 -1.54
C SER A 309 6.62 14.95 -2.07
N LEU A 310 6.99 15.50 -3.23
CA LEU A 310 6.23 16.54 -3.92
C LEU A 310 4.84 16.04 -4.31
N LEU A 311 4.71 14.84 -4.89
CA LEU A 311 3.42 14.26 -5.25
C LEU A 311 2.53 14.02 -4.03
N SER A 312 3.10 13.63 -2.89
CA SER A 312 2.37 13.47 -1.62
C SER A 312 1.84 14.81 -1.08
N GLN A 313 2.62 15.88 -1.20
CA GLN A 313 2.18 17.24 -0.87
C GLN A 313 1.05 17.69 -1.80
N LEU A 314 1.21 17.48 -3.11
CA LEU A 314 0.18 17.83 -4.11
C LEU A 314 -1.13 17.07 -3.86
N THR A 315 -1.05 15.78 -3.56
CA THR A 315 -2.20 14.94 -3.19
C THR A 315 -2.96 15.52 -1.99
N THR A 316 -2.23 16.00 -0.98
CA THR A 316 -2.84 16.62 0.21
C THR A 316 -3.54 17.93 -0.15
N SER A 317 -2.92 18.74 -1.02
CA SER A 317 -3.44 20.03 -1.47
C SER A 317 -4.59 19.95 -2.48
N ALA A 318 -4.77 18.81 -3.16
CA ALA A 318 -5.80 18.64 -4.17
C ALA A 318 -7.19 18.95 -3.60
N TYR A 319 -7.96 19.76 -4.32
CA TYR A 319 -9.30 20.15 -3.90
C TYR A 319 -10.35 19.14 -4.37
N VAL A 320 -11.37 18.92 -3.56
CA VAL A 320 -12.53 18.09 -3.90
C VAL A 320 -13.75 18.98 -3.79
N ASP A 321 -14.42 19.21 -4.92
CA ASP A 321 -15.67 19.97 -4.93
C ASP A 321 -16.76 19.25 -4.10
N VAL A 322 -17.67 20.01 -3.51
CA VAL A 322 -18.76 19.48 -2.68
C VAL A 322 -19.63 18.51 -3.47
N ASP A 323 -19.87 18.75 -4.76
CA ASP A 323 -20.69 17.87 -5.58
C ASP A 323 -19.96 16.56 -5.91
N VAL A 324 -18.65 16.61 -6.14
CA VAL A 324 -17.81 15.40 -6.32
C VAL A 324 -17.66 14.63 -5.01
N LEU A 325 -17.60 15.31 -3.87
CA LEU A 325 -17.61 14.69 -2.55
C LEU A 325 -18.95 13.99 -2.28
N ARG A 326 -20.08 14.62 -2.65
CA ARG A 326 -21.40 14.00 -2.58
C ARG A 326 -21.47 12.76 -3.47
N TYR A 327 -20.96 12.84 -4.69
CA TYR A 327 -20.87 11.71 -5.62
C TYR A 327 -20.09 10.54 -5.00
N GLN A 328 -18.90 10.80 -4.43
CA GLN A 328 -18.12 9.78 -3.71
C GLN A 328 -18.93 9.11 -2.60
N MET A 329 -19.59 9.89 -1.75
CA MET A 329 -20.38 9.34 -0.64
C MET A 329 -21.60 8.55 -1.13
N ASN A 330 -22.24 8.97 -2.23
CA ASN A 330 -23.32 8.22 -2.85
C ASN A 330 -22.84 6.86 -3.35
N VAL A 331 -21.69 6.78 -4.03
CA VAL A 331 -21.09 5.50 -4.44
C VAL A 331 -20.87 4.57 -3.24
N VAL A 332 -20.30 5.09 -2.15
CA VAL A 332 -20.09 4.31 -0.92
C VAL A 332 -21.41 3.81 -0.31
N SER A 333 -22.43 4.67 -0.26
CA SER A 333 -23.75 4.33 0.24
C SER A 333 -24.42 3.25 -0.62
N PHE A 334 -24.38 3.39 -1.95
CA PHE A 334 -24.96 2.43 -2.90
C PHE A 334 -24.25 1.08 -2.83
N LEU A 335 -22.92 1.04 -2.72
CA LEU A 335 -22.18 -0.20 -2.48
C LEU A 335 -22.61 -0.92 -1.19
N ARG A 336 -22.93 -0.19 -0.12
CA ARG A 336 -23.38 -0.78 1.17
C ARG A 336 -24.79 -1.35 1.13
N ILE A 337 -25.67 -0.77 0.31
CA ILE A 337 -27.06 -1.21 0.20
C ILE A 337 -27.28 -2.18 -0.97
N HIS A 338 -26.29 -2.34 -1.85
CA HIS A 338 -26.34 -3.26 -2.97
C HIS A 338 -26.66 -4.69 -2.49
N ARG A 339 -27.62 -5.34 -3.14
CA ARG A 339 -28.16 -6.63 -2.68
C ARG A 339 -27.11 -7.74 -2.65
N ALA A 340 -26.24 -7.78 -3.65
CA ALA A 340 -25.17 -8.79 -3.74
C ALA A 340 -24.02 -8.57 -2.73
N VAL A 341 -24.01 -7.44 -1.99
CA VAL A 341 -22.93 -7.10 -1.06
C VAL A 341 -23.31 -7.47 0.36
N SER A 342 -22.58 -8.42 0.94
CA SER A 342 -22.66 -8.75 2.37
C SER A 342 -21.78 -7.85 3.24
N GLY A 343 -20.70 -7.29 2.70
CA GLY A 343 -19.74 -6.50 3.46
C GLY A 343 -18.57 -5.99 2.62
N GLY A 344 -17.51 -5.53 3.28
CA GLY A 344 -16.28 -5.05 2.63
C GLY A 344 -16.19 -3.54 2.39
N VAL A 345 -17.26 -2.78 2.63
CA VAL A 345 -17.26 -1.31 2.53
C VAL A 345 -16.98 -0.67 3.90
N THR A 346 -15.77 -0.91 4.44
CA THR A 346 -15.38 -0.47 5.78
C THR A 346 -15.07 1.04 5.85
N PRO A 347 -14.96 1.62 7.06
CA PRO A 347 -14.47 2.99 7.21
C PRO A 347 -13.04 3.16 6.67
N GLN A 348 -12.18 2.14 6.80
CA GLN A 348 -10.83 2.16 6.23
C GLN A 348 -10.87 2.16 4.70
N ALA A 349 -11.73 1.33 4.09
CA ALA A 349 -11.95 1.34 2.64
C ALA A 349 -12.39 2.73 2.15
N THR A 350 -13.28 3.38 2.89
CA THR A 350 -13.77 4.74 2.57
C THR A 350 -12.64 5.77 2.64
N LYS A 351 -11.74 5.65 3.63
CA LYS A 351 -10.54 6.50 3.74
C LYS A 351 -9.59 6.29 2.56
N HIS A 352 -9.32 5.03 2.20
CA HIS A 352 -8.46 4.70 1.06
C HIS A 352 -9.06 5.20 -0.26
N PHE A 353 -10.38 5.06 -0.43
CA PHE A 353 -11.11 5.56 -1.58
C PHE A 353 -10.99 7.07 -1.74
N GLN A 354 -11.24 7.84 -0.67
CA GLN A 354 -11.08 9.30 -0.70
C GLN A 354 -9.64 9.71 -1.00
N TYR A 355 -8.66 9.06 -0.36
CA TYR A 355 -7.25 9.38 -0.56
C TYR A 355 -6.79 9.04 -1.98
N LEU A 356 -7.25 7.93 -2.55
CA LEU A 356 -6.95 7.53 -3.93
C LEU A 356 -7.52 8.50 -4.96
N CYS A 357 -8.75 8.97 -4.75
CA CYS A 357 -9.32 10.03 -5.60
C CYS A 357 -8.42 11.26 -5.64
N LYS A 358 -7.88 11.68 -4.49
CA LYS A 358 -6.96 12.83 -4.40
C LYS A 358 -5.59 12.55 -4.97
N SER A 359 -5.05 11.34 -4.82
CA SER A 359 -3.71 10.99 -5.33
C SER A 359 -3.68 10.84 -6.84
N LEU A 360 -4.81 10.49 -7.46
CA LEU A 360 -4.93 10.43 -8.92
C LEU A 360 -4.89 11.82 -9.57
N ALA A 361 -5.49 12.84 -8.94
CA ALA A 361 -5.55 14.20 -9.50
C ALA A 361 -4.18 14.76 -9.98
N PRO A 362 -3.13 14.81 -9.13
CA PRO A 362 -1.84 15.35 -9.56
C PRO A 362 -1.14 14.49 -10.61
N LEU A 363 -1.40 13.18 -10.68
CA LEU A 363 -0.85 12.30 -11.71
C LEU A 363 -1.44 12.59 -13.09
N HIS A 364 -2.67 13.11 -13.13
CA HIS A 364 -3.31 13.60 -14.36
C HIS A 364 -3.04 15.10 -14.63
N GLY A 365 -2.15 15.73 -13.86
CA GLY A 365 -1.89 17.17 -13.98
C GLY A 365 -3.02 18.07 -13.46
N LEU A 366 -3.97 17.50 -12.71
CA LEU A 366 -5.13 18.22 -12.17
C LEU A 366 -4.88 18.64 -10.71
N GLY A 367 -5.34 19.84 -10.36
CA GLY A 367 -5.36 20.33 -8.97
C GLY A 367 -6.63 19.94 -8.19
N TYR A 368 -7.56 19.24 -8.83
CA TYR A 368 -8.86 18.90 -8.30
C TYR A 368 -9.30 17.51 -8.74
N VAL A 369 -10.20 16.90 -7.97
CA VAL A 369 -10.74 15.56 -8.27
C VAL A 369 -11.92 15.67 -9.22
N THR A 370 -11.93 14.85 -10.27
CA THR A 370 -13.06 14.73 -11.21
C THR A 370 -13.87 13.46 -10.96
N PRO A 371 -15.14 13.39 -11.39
CA PRO A 371 -15.96 12.18 -11.23
C PRO A 371 -15.38 10.95 -11.94
N SER A 372 -14.65 11.14 -13.03
CA SER A 372 -13.95 10.04 -13.72
C SER A 372 -12.86 9.41 -12.86
N LEU A 373 -12.11 10.21 -12.10
CA LEU A 373 -11.12 9.71 -11.15
C LEU A 373 -11.77 8.96 -9.99
N VAL A 374 -12.96 9.40 -9.55
CA VAL A 374 -13.75 8.70 -8.54
C VAL A 374 -14.14 7.31 -9.03
N GLY A 375 -14.61 7.16 -10.28
CA GLY A 375 -14.92 5.85 -10.85
C GLY A 375 -13.69 4.93 -10.92
N LEU A 376 -12.55 5.46 -11.34
CA LEU A 376 -11.29 4.71 -11.39
C LEU A 376 -10.85 4.26 -9.98
N ALA A 377 -10.92 5.16 -8.99
CA ALA A 377 -10.58 4.84 -7.62
C ALA A 377 -11.51 3.77 -7.03
N ALA A 378 -12.80 3.79 -7.38
CA ALA A 378 -13.78 2.82 -6.88
C ALA A 378 -13.43 1.40 -7.35
N ARG A 379 -13.10 1.23 -8.64
CA ARG A 379 -12.65 -0.05 -9.21
C ARG A 379 -11.42 -0.60 -8.49
N LYS A 380 -10.42 0.25 -8.24
CA LYS A 380 -9.14 -0.17 -7.64
C LYS A 380 -9.21 -0.41 -6.12
N VAL A 381 -10.12 0.26 -5.41
CA VAL A 381 -10.23 0.11 -3.94
C VAL A 381 -11.21 -0.98 -3.54
N TYR A 382 -12.37 -1.08 -4.20
CA TYR A 382 -13.43 -1.98 -3.76
C TYR A 382 -13.37 -3.37 -4.39
N GLY A 383 -12.70 -3.54 -5.55
CA GLY A 383 -12.63 -4.82 -6.26
C GLY A 383 -12.18 -5.99 -5.38
N HIS A 384 -11.08 -5.83 -4.63
CA HIS A 384 -10.59 -6.85 -3.71
C HIS A 384 -11.31 -6.87 -2.37
N ARG A 385 -12.07 -5.84 -1.99
CA ARG A 385 -12.64 -5.70 -0.63
C ARG A 385 -14.05 -6.23 -0.49
N LEU A 386 -14.87 -6.11 -1.53
CA LEU A 386 -16.28 -6.48 -1.45
C LEU A 386 -16.44 -7.95 -1.09
N VAL A 387 -17.23 -8.21 -0.06
CA VAL A 387 -17.63 -9.56 0.34
C VAL A 387 -19.02 -9.78 -0.22
N LEU A 388 -19.11 -10.70 -1.18
CA LEU A 388 -20.36 -10.98 -1.89
C LEU A 388 -21.19 -12.00 -1.11
N VAL A 389 -22.50 -11.97 -1.35
CA VAL A 389 -23.42 -13.02 -0.94
C VAL A 389 -23.30 -14.15 -1.96
N THR A 390 -22.42 -15.13 -1.70
CA THR A 390 -22.20 -16.26 -2.62
C THR A 390 -23.32 -17.30 -2.50
N THR A 391 -23.70 -17.87 -3.63
CA THR A 391 -24.67 -18.97 -3.78
C THR A 391 -24.00 -20.33 -3.86
N GLU A 392 -22.69 -20.36 -4.12
CA GLU A 392 -21.93 -21.59 -4.34
C GLU A 392 -21.76 -22.40 -3.06
N GLU A 393 -22.05 -23.70 -3.15
CA GLU A 393 -21.96 -24.68 -2.08
C GLU A 393 -20.48 -25.03 -1.76
N GLY A 394 -19.77 -24.09 -1.14
CA GLY A 394 -18.40 -24.26 -0.67
C GLY A 394 -18.33 -24.90 0.71
N GLY A 395 -18.34 -26.24 0.80
CA GLY A 395 -17.93 -26.97 2.01
C GLY A 395 -18.98 -27.09 3.13
N GLU A 396 -18.86 -28.20 3.88
CA GLU A 396 -19.74 -28.61 4.98
C GLU A 396 -19.73 -27.57 6.13
N GLY A 397 -20.61 -26.57 6.05
CA GLY A 397 -20.80 -25.54 7.08
C GLY A 397 -21.31 -24.19 6.58
N GLU A 398 -21.11 -23.86 5.31
CA GLU A 398 -21.35 -22.50 4.78
C GLU A 398 -22.78 -22.25 4.28
N GLY A 399 -23.59 -23.31 4.07
CA GLY A 399 -25.00 -23.17 3.68
C GLY A 399 -25.85 -22.35 4.68
N ARG A 400 -25.48 -22.35 5.96
CA ARG A 400 -26.12 -21.54 7.02
C ARG A 400 -25.63 -20.08 7.05
N GLU A 401 -24.50 -19.76 6.39
CA GLU A 401 -23.99 -18.39 6.33
C GLU A 401 -24.69 -17.57 5.26
N MET A 402 -25.08 -18.17 4.12
CA MET A 402 -25.86 -17.50 3.08
C MET A 402 -27.19 -16.97 3.64
N GLU A 403 -27.93 -17.81 4.39
CA GLU A 403 -29.19 -17.44 5.04
C GLU A 403 -29.05 -16.26 6.02
N ARG A 404 -27.87 -16.07 6.60
CA ARG A 404 -27.59 -14.96 7.52
C ARG A 404 -27.12 -13.69 6.80
N ARG A 405 -26.43 -13.84 5.67
CA ARG A 405 -25.85 -12.73 4.90
C ARG A 405 -26.83 -12.10 3.92
N GLU A 406 -27.74 -12.88 3.35
CA GLU A 406 -28.80 -12.37 2.49
C GLU A 406 -30.00 -11.90 3.33
N ARG A 407 -30.36 -10.61 3.18
CA ARG A 407 -31.31 -9.94 4.08
C ARG A 407 -32.75 -10.43 3.90
N SER A 408 -33.13 -10.85 2.69
CA SER A 408 -34.49 -11.31 2.35
C SER A 408 -34.77 -12.75 2.83
N MET A 409 -33.73 -13.55 3.07
CA MET A 409 -33.85 -14.87 3.70
C MET A 409 -34.43 -14.77 5.12
N GLN A 410 -34.15 -13.68 5.85
CA GLN A 410 -34.76 -13.41 7.16
C GLN A 410 -36.27 -13.16 7.10
N TRP A 411 -36.80 -12.91 5.90
CA TRP A 411 -38.22 -12.63 5.64
C TRP A 411 -38.90 -13.75 4.84
N GLY A 412 -38.27 -14.93 4.76
CA GLY A 412 -38.87 -16.13 4.16
C GLY A 412 -38.76 -16.22 2.63
N SER A 413 -37.79 -15.54 2.03
CA SER A 413 -37.50 -15.70 0.58
C SER A 413 -36.98 -17.10 0.28
N GLU A 414 -37.30 -17.62 -0.90
CA GLU A 414 -36.85 -18.93 -1.35
C GLU A 414 -35.39 -18.89 -1.82
N LYS A 415 -34.57 -19.84 -1.35
CA LYS A 415 -33.14 -19.90 -1.63
C LYS A 415 -32.85 -19.98 -3.13
N GLU A 416 -33.65 -20.74 -3.88
CA GLU A 416 -33.49 -20.89 -5.33
C GLU A 416 -33.74 -19.58 -6.08
N ALA A 417 -34.81 -18.85 -5.73
CA ALA A 417 -35.13 -17.55 -6.31
C ALA A 417 -34.04 -16.51 -6.01
N VAL A 418 -33.52 -16.50 -4.78
CA VAL A 418 -32.36 -15.65 -4.42
C VAL A 418 -31.13 -16.06 -5.21
N GLY A 419 -30.90 -17.37 -5.38
CA GLY A 419 -29.80 -17.93 -6.16
C GLY A 419 -29.76 -17.39 -7.58
N VAL A 420 -30.89 -17.45 -8.28
CA VAL A 420 -31.03 -16.94 -9.66
C VAL A 420 -30.77 -15.43 -9.73
N VAL A 421 -31.22 -14.64 -8.75
CA VAL A 421 -30.99 -13.18 -8.74
C VAL A 421 -29.53 -12.83 -8.43
N MET A 422 -28.82 -13.67 -7.67
CA MET A 422 -27.42 -13.49 -7.31
C MET A 422 -26.44 -14.07 -8.35
N GLU A 423 -26.93 -14.86 -9.30
CA GLU A 423 -26.10 -15.41 -10.37
C GLU A 423 -25.47 -14.31 -11.22
N GLY A 424 -24.17 -14.44 -11.51
CA GLY A 424 -23.42 -13.50 -12.36
C GLY A 424 -22.92 -12.22 -11.66
N TRP A 425 -23.23 -12.01 -10.38
CA TRP A 425 -22.68 -10.88 -9.63
C TRP A 425 -21.27 -11.17 -9.12
N GLY A 426 -20.27 -10.51 -9.68
CA GLY A 426 -18.92 -10.41 -9.11
C GLY A 426 -18.65 -9.03 -8.51
N ALA A 427 -17.48 -8.86 -7.89
CA ALA A 427 -17.14 -7.62 -7.20
C ALA A 427 -16.92 -6.46 -8.18
N GLU A 428 -16.46 -6.73 -9.39
CA GLU A 428 -16.28 -5.72 -10.43
C GLU A 428 -17.64 -5.28 -10.98
N GLU A 429 -18.53 -6.25 -11.25
CA GLU A 429 -19.89 -6.04 -11.76
C GLU A 429 -20.72 -5.20 -10.80
N VAL A 430 -20.63 -5.47 -9.49
CA VAL A 430 -21.27 -4.63 -8.46
C VAL A 430 -20.75 -3.19 -8.50
N VAL A 431 -19.45 -2.99 -8.66
CA VAL A 431 -18.88 -1.64 -8.71
C VAL A 431 -19.34 -0.90 -9.96
N GLU A 432 -19.36 -1.56 -11.11
CA GLU A 432 -19.82 -0.98 -12.37
C GLU A 432 -21.33 -0.66 -12.34
N ASP A 433 -22.16 -1.55 -11.79
CA ASP A 433 -23.60 -1.30 -11.62
C ASP A 433 -23.85 -0.07 -10.73
N VAL A 434 -23.15 0.02 -9.60
CA VAL A 434 -23.27 1.19 -8.71
C VAL A 434 -22.80 2.47 -9.39
N LEU A 435 -21.69 2.45 -10.12
CA LEU A 435 -21.20 3.62 -10.86
C LEU A 435 -22.17 4.04 -11.97
N GLY A 436 -22.89 3.09 -12.57
CA GLY A 436 -23.95 3.38 -13.55
C GLY A 436 -25.24 3.93 -12.93
N CYS A 437 -25.57 3.51 -11.71
CA CYS A 437 -26.78 3.93 -11.01
C CYS A 437 -26.65 5.31 -10.33
N VAL A 438 -25.46 5.68 -9.88
CA VAL A 438 -25.23 6.94 -9.17
C VAL A 438 -25.07 8.08 -10.18
N GLY A 439 -25.95 9.08 -10.11
CA GLY A 439 -25.88 10.26 -10.97
C GLY A 439 -24.53 10.99 -10.85
N VAL A 440 -23.83 11.12 -11.98
CA VAL A 440 -22.57 11.86 -12.09
C VAL A 440 -22.87 13.37 -12.01
N PRO A 441 -22.15 14.15 -11.19
CA PRO A 441 -22.35 15.59 -11.12
C PRO A 441 -21.97 16.25 -12.46
N ALA A 442 -22.71 17.32 -12.80
CA ALA A 442 -22.63 18.01 -14.09
C ALA A 442 -21.32 18.79 -14.30
#